data_AF-B9J9L8-F1
#
_entry.id   AF-B9J9L8-F1
#
_cell.length_a   1.000
_cell.length_b   1.000
_cell.length_c   1.000
_cell.angle_alpha   90.00
_cell.angle_beta   90.00
_cell.angle_gamma   90.00
#
_symmetry.space_group_name_H-M   'P 1'
#
loop_
_entity.id
_entity.type
_entity.pdbx_description
1 polymer ?
#
loop_
_entity_poly.entity_id
_entity_poly.type
_entity_poly.pdbx_seq_one_letter_code
_entity_poly.pdbx_strand_id
1 'polypeptide(L)'
;MYIFLLTSPGRRPPYYTLAEHLWGAACNVDSDGDSSDPDAADWTQLTLRLRLCETERIDIDPISSAGTLVLSIRSEREDLAHRAAVFLCEKAGGILTRA
;
A
#
# COMPACT_ATOMS: atom_id res chain seq x y z
N MET A 1 -5.14 -11.01 10.10
CA MET A 1 -4.64 -9.74 9.56
C MET A 1 -3.21 -9.45 10.04
N TYR A 2 -2.28 -9.29 9.10
CA TYR A 2 -0.88 -8.91 9.30
C TYR A 2 -0.70 -7.43 8.98
N ILE A 3 0.12 -6.73 9.79
CA ILE A 3 0.23 -5.28 9.73
C ILE A 3 1.71 -4.87 9.69
N PHE A 4 2.02 -3.96 8.78
CA PHE A 4 3.29 -3.25 8.71
C PHE A 4 3.03 -1.76 8.79
N LEU A 5 3.91 -1.04 9.49
CA LEU A 5 3.83 0.40 9.62
C LEU A 5 4.97 1.04 8.84
N LEU A 6 4.62 1.96 7.95
CA LEU A 6 5.60 2.79 7.24
C LEU A 6 5.52 4.22 7.78
N THR A 7 6.52 4.61 8.56
CA THR A 7 6.61 5.94 9.19
C THR A 7 7.39 6.92 8.32
N SER A 8 6.85 8.14 8.19
CA SER A 8 7.45 9.23 7.42
C SER A 8 7.78 8.89 5.96
N PRO A 9 6.89 8.23 5.19
CA PRO A 9 7.13 8.04 3.77
C PRO A 9 7.15 9.38 3.04
N GLY A 10 7.98 9.47 2.01
CA GLY A 10 7.96 10.54 1.01
C GLY A 10 6.79 10.39 0.05
N ARG A 11 6.95 10.84 -1.20
CA ARG A 11 5.94 10.66 -2.25
C ARG A 11 5.75 9.17 -2.56
N ARG A 12 4.50 8.73 -2.59
CA ARG A 12 4.17 7.34 -2.92
C ARG A 12 4.21 7.16 -4.44
N PRO A 13 4.50 5.96 -4.94
CA PRO A 13 4.43 5.71 -6.37
C PRO A 13 2.97 5.74 -6.84
N PRO A 14 2.73 5.90 -8.17
CA PRO A 14 1.41 5.68 -8.75
C PRO A 14 0.83 4.34 -8.29
N TYR A 15 -0.43 4.32 -7.85
CA TYR A 15 -0.97 3.18 -7.11
C TYR A 15 -0.94 1.87 -7.92
N TYR A 16 -1.07 1.95 -9.25
CA TYR A 16 -1.09 0.78 -10.13
C TYR A 16 0.26 0.05 -10.12
N THR A 17 1.37 0.76 -9.90
CA THR A 17 2.70 0.13 -9.85
C THR A 17 2.87 -0.80 -8.64
N LEU A 18 2.17 -0.51 -7.53
CA LEU A 18 2.11 -1.42 -6.39
C LEU A 18 1.33 -2.68 -6.75
N ALA A 19 0.18 -2.54 -7.41
CA ALA A 19 -0.59 -3.70 -7.89
C ALA A 19 0.25 -4.58 -8.83
N GLU A 20 0.95 -3.97 -9.78
CA GLU A 20 1.81 -4.70 -10.72
C GLU A 20 3.00 -5.38 -10.04
N HIS A 21 3.57 -4.76 -9.00
CA HIS A 21 4.60 -5.39 -8.19
C HIS A 21 4.07 -6.64 -7.44
N LEU A 22 2.82 -6.58 -6.98
CA LEU A 22 2.21 -7.67 -6.22
C LEU A 22 1.75 -8.83 -7.10
N TRP A 23 1.12 -8.54 -8.25
CA TRP A 23 0.42 -9.54 -9.06
C TRP A 23 0.86 -9.61 -10.52
N GLY A 24 1.85 -8.81 -10.93
CA GLY A 24 2.36 -8.76 -12.30
C GLY A 24 1.74 -7.66 -13.15
N ALA A 25 2.40 -7.35 -14.27
CA ALA A 25 1.99 -6.28 -15.18
C ALA A 25 0.55 -6.45 -15.68
N ALA A 26 -0.18 -5.33 -15.80
CA ALA A 26 -1.57 -5.31 -16.26
C ALA A 26 -2.52 -6.23 -15.48
N CYS A 27 -2.25 -6.49 -14.19
CA CYS A 27 -3.12 -7.28 -13.34
C CYS A 27 -4.52 -6.67 -13.23
N ASN A 28 -5.54 -7.52 -13.21
CA ASN A 28 -6.94 -7.09 -13.14
C ASN A 28 -7.37 -6.92 -11.67
N VAL A 29 -7.29 -5.67 -11.19
CA VAL A 29 -7.56 -5.31 -9.80
C VAL A 29 -8.76 -4.39 -9.69
N ASP A 30 -9.42 -4.43 -8.53
CA ASP A 30 -10.23 -3.32 -8.04
C ASP A 30 -9.37 -2.45 -7.15
N SER A 31 -9.50 -1.13 -7.29
CA SER A 31 -8.82 -0.13 -6.47
C SER A 31 -9.83 0.86 -5.87
N ASP A 32 -9.56 1.33 -4.66
CA ASP A 32 -10.27 2.43 -4.00
C ASP A 32 -9.28 3.23 -3.14
N GLY A 33 -9.63 4.45 -2.73
CA GLY A 33 -8.74 5.31 -1.93
C GLY A 33 -8.90 6.79 -2.22
N ASP A 34 -7.87 7.56 -1.89
CA ASP A 34 -7.86 9.04 -1.99
C ASP A 34 -6.96 9.58 -3.12
N SER A 35 -6.52 8.71 -4.04
CA SER A 35 -5.76 9.12 -5.23
C SER A 35 -6.63 9.96 -6.17
N SER A 36 -6.23 11.20 -6.47
CA SER A 36 -6.97 12.12 -7.35
C SER A 36 -6.94 11.69 -8.83
N ASP A 37 -5.87 11.03 -9.23
CA ASP A 37 -5.62 10.53 -10.58
C ASP A 37 -4.65 9.33 -10.52
N PRO A 38 -4.45 8.59 -11.62
CA PRO A 38 -3.60 7.40 -11.63
C PRO A 38 -2.14 7.63 -11.28
N ASP A 39 -1.58 8.80 -11.57
CA ASP A 39 -0.17 9.13 -11.37
C ASP A 39 0.07 9.99 -10.11
N ALA A 40 -0.99 10.27 -9.35
CA ALA A 40 -0.91 10.99 -8.09
C ALA A 40 0.05 10.30 -7.12
N ALA A 41 0.87 11.11 -6.45
CA ALA A 41 1.94 10.65 -5.56
C ALA A 41 1.72 11.06 -4.10
N ASP A 42 0.58 11.69 -3.83
CA ASP A 42 0.17 12.27 -2.56
C ASP A 42 -1.01 11.53 -1.89
N TRP A 43 -1.46 10.41 -2.44
CA TRP A 43 -2.45 9.52 -1.82
C TRP A 43 -1.98 9.01 -0.45
N THR A 44 -2.90 8.90 0.50
CA THR A 44 -2.62 8.38 1.86
C THR A 44 -3.45 7.16 2.19
N GLN A 45 -4.50 6.89 1.41
CA GLN A 45 -5.38 5.75 1.53
C GLN A 45 -5.42 4.99 0.20
N LEU A 46 -5.28 3.66 0.27
CA LEU A 46 -5.35 2.80 -0.89
C LEU A 46 -5.83 1.41 -0.51
N THR A 47 -6.88 0.95 -1.18
CA THR A 47 -7.28 -0.45 -1.22
C THR A 47 -6.93 -1.02 -2.58
N LEU A 48 -6.31 -2.20 -2.62
CA LEU A 48 -6.14 -2.97 -3.85
C LEU A 48 -6.59 -4.41 -3.62
N ARG A 49 -7.34 -4.96 -4.58
CA ARG A 49 -7.84 -6.34 -4.54
C ARG A 49 -7.72 -6.99 -5.92
N LEU A 50 -7.15 -8.19 -5.99
CA LEU A 50 -7.18 -9.00 -7.21
C LEU A 50 -8.60 -9.56 -7.43
N ARG A 51 -9.25 -9.22 -8.55
CA ARG A 51 -10.69 -9.50 -8.77
C ARG A 51 -11.12 -10.96 -8.58
N LEU A 52 -10.24 -11.90 -8.88
CA LEU A 52 -10.54 -13.33 -8.85
C LEU A 52 -10.19 -14.01 -7.52
N CYS A 53 -9.64 -13.27 -6.54
CA CYS A 53 -9.20 -13.86 -5.28
C CYS A 53 -9.44 -12.93 -4.09
N GLU A 54 -10.39 -13.27 -3.22
CA GLU A 54 -10.77 -12.40 -2.11
C GLU A 54 -9.67 -12.21 -1.06
N THR A 55 -8.77 -13.18 -0.92
CA THR A 55 -7.64 -13.13 0.02
C THR A 55 -6.44 -12.35 -0.52
N GLU A 56 -6.45 -12.01 -1.81
CA GLU A 56 -5.43 -11.17 -2.47
C GLU A 56 -5.87 -9.70 -2.38
N ARG A 57 -5.94 -9.20 -1.15
CA ARG A 57 -6.33 -7.83 -0.82
C ARG A 57 -5.27 -7.18 0.06
N ILE A 58 -4.96 -5.92 -0.23
CA ILE A 58 -4.22 -5.03 0.66
C ILE A 58 -5.05 -3.79 0.98
N ASP A 59 -4.93 -3.34 2.23
CA ASP A 59 -5.52 -2.11 2.73
C ASP A 59 -4.42 -1.23 3.32
N ILE A 60 -4.34 0.00 2.84
CA ILE A 60 -3.41 1.02 3.30
C ILE A 60 -4.22 2.21 3.79
N ASP A 61 -4.04 2.56 5.05
CA ASP A 61 -4.71 3.69 5.68
C ASP A 61 -3.70 4.54 6.47
N PRO A 62 -3.90 5.85 6.55
CA PRO A 62 -3.13 6.69 7.45
C PRO A 62 -3.53 6.41 8.90
N ILE A 63 -2.55 6.21 9.78
CA ILE A 63 -2.75 6.26 11.23
C ILE A 63 -2.61 7.71 11.66
N SER A 64 -3.62 8.23 12.34
CA SER A 64 -3.56 9.55 12.95
C SER A 64 -2.42 9.60 13.96
N SER A 65 -1.34 10.28 13.59
CA SER A 65 -0.18 10.55 14.42
C SER A 65 0.14 12.03 14.33
N ALA A 66 0.46 12.65 15.47
CA ALA A 66 0.67 14.09 15.56
C ALA A 66 1.84 14.53 14.66
N GLY A 67 1.52 15.07 13.48
CA GLY A 67 2.46 15.72 12.57
C GLY A 67 3.32 14.78 11.72
N THR A 68 3.13 13.46 11.79
CA THR A 68 3.88 12.49 10.98
C THR A 68 2.92 11.53 10.29
N LEU A 69 3.02 11.42 8.97
CA LEU A 69 2.28 10.41 8.22
C LEU A 69 2.83 9.02 8.58
N VAL A 70 1.95 8.15 9.05
CA VAL A 70 2.22 6.73 9.25
C VAL A 70 1.20 5.95 8.44
N LEU A 71 1.65 5.10 7.52
CA LEU A 71 0.76 4.23 6.75
C LEU A 71 0.69 2.86 7.42
N SER A 72 -0.53 2.41 7.72
CA SER A 72 -0.84 1.04 8.14
C SER A 72 -1.10 0.19 6.92
N ILE A 73 -0.22 -0.76 6.64
CA ILE A 73 -0.28 -1.63 5.46
C ILE A 73 -0.70 -3.01 5.93
N ARG A 74 -1.88 -3.45 5.48
CA ARG A 74 -2.57 -4.60 6.07
C ARG A 74 -3.02 -5.58 5.00
N SER A 75 -2.98 -6.86 5.34
CA SER A 75 -3.59 -7.95 4.57
C SER A 75 -3.87 -9.15 5.45
N GLU A 76 -4.77 -10.05 5.03
CA GLU A 76 -4.89 -11.37 5.65
C GLU A 76 -3.72 -12.30 5.32
N ARG A 77 -2.90 -11.94 4.32
CA ARG A 77 -1.70 -12.66 3.92
C ARG A 77 -0.43 -11.93 4.32
N GLU A 78 0.39 -12.57 5.14
CA GLU A 78 1.65 -11.98 5.63
C GLU A 78 2.60 -11.64 4.49
N ASP A 79 2.74 -12.55 3.53
CA ASP A 79 3.62 -12.37 2.38
C ASP A 79 3.19 -11.18 1.52
N LEU A 80 1.88 -11.00 1.36
CA LEU A 80 1.31 -9.91 0.58
C LEU A 80 1.50 -8.56 1.28
N ALA A 81 1.18 -8.47 2.58
CA ALA A 81 1.39 -7.25 3.37
C ALA A 81 2.88 -6.88 3.42
N HIS A 82 3.76 -7.86 3.61
CA HIS A 82 5.21 -7.63 3.67
C HIS A 82 5.76 -7.12 2.33
N ARG A 83 5.41 -7.76 1.21
CA ARG A 83 5.84 -7.32 -0.13
C ARG A 83 5.38 -5.90 -0.44
N ALA A 84 4.12 -5.58 -0.11
CA ALA A 84 3.59 -4.23 -0.30
C ALA A 84 4.37 -3.20 0.54
N ALA A 85 4.66 -3.53 1.80
CA ALA A 85 5.35 -2.63 2.70
C ALA A 85 6.83 -2.40 2.32
N VAL A 86 7.54 -3.45 1.91
CA VAL A 86 8.90 -3.34 1.40
C VAL A 86 8.94 -2.49 0.14
N PHE A 87 8.06 -2.76 -0.84
CA PHE A 87 8.00 -1.98 -2.07
C PHE A 87 7.75 -0.49 -1.80
N LEU A 88 6.79 -0.16 -0.91
CA LEU A 88 6.51 1.22 -0.57
C LEU A 88 7.68 1.89 0.16
N CYS A 89 8.36 1.17 1.07
CA CYS A 89 9.57 1.66 1.71
C CYS A 89 10.70 1.92 0.71
N GLU A 90 10.88 1.06 -0.29
CA GLU A 90 11.89 1.25 -1.34
C GLU A 90 11.59 2.46 -2.24
N LYS A 91 10.30 2.70 -2.56
CA LYS A 91 9.89 3.78 -3.47
C LYS A 91 9.70 5.13 -2.80
N ALA A 92 9.17 5.14 -1.59
CA ALA A 92 8.85 6.36 -0.86
C ALA A 92 9.86 6.67 0.26
N GLY A 93 10.74 5.74 0.61
CA GLY A 93 11.58 5.84 1.81
C GLY A 93 10.76 5.66 3.09
N GLY A 94 11.30 6.15 4.21
CA GLY A 94 10.69 6.04 5.53
C GLY A 94 11.27 4.89 6.37
N ILE A 95 10.63 4.60 7.50
CA ILE A 95 11.02 3.54 8.42
C ILE A 95 9.92 2.49 8.44
N LEU A 96 10.28 1.26 8.09
CA LEU A 96 9.38 0.12 8.08
C LEU A 96 9.51 -0.68 9.39
N THR A 97 8.39 -0.90 10.07
CA THR A 97 8.29 -1.80 11.23
C THR A 97 7.13 -2.78 11.09
N ARG A 98 7.25 -3.93 11.75
CA ARG A 98 6.14 -4.88 11.90
C ARG A 98 5.39 -4.56 13.19
N ALA A 99 4.07 -4.56 13.14
CA ALA A 99 3.18 -4.34 14.29
C ALA A 99 2.57 -5.65 14.80
#